data_AF-A0A6B3H7P9-F1
#
_entry.id   AF-A0A6B3H7P9-F1
#
_cell.length_a   1.000
_cell.length_b   1.000
_cell.length_c   1.000
_cell.angle_alpha   90.00
_cell.angle_beta   90.00
_cell.angle_gamma   90.00
#
_symmetry.space_group_name_H-M   'P 1'
#
loop_
_entity.id
_entity.type
_entity.pdbx_description
1 polymer ?
#
loop_
_entity_poly.entity_id
_entity_poly.type
_entity_poly.pdbx_seq_one_letter_code
_entity_poly.pdbx_strand_id
1 'polypeptide(L)' 'MTTTPTVHRATAVAARATELSKVYGEGETQVVALDRVTVDFPQGEFTAIMGPSGSG' A
#
# COMPACT_ATOMS: atom_id res chain seq x y z
N MET A 1 7.40 19.55 -25.59
CA MET A 1 6.65 18.48 -24.91
C MET A 1 5.77 19.14 -23.88
N THR A 2 4.49 19.28 -24.16
CA THR A 2 3.54 19.96 -23.26
C THR A 2 2.91 18.90 -22.37
N THR A 3 3.32 18.84 -21.11
CA THR A 3 2.71 17.92 -20.14
C THR A 3 1.42 18.57 -19.63
N THR A 4 0.28 18.06 -20.10
CA THR A 4 -1.03 18.42 -19.57
C THR A 4 -1.12 17.97 -18.10
N PRO A 5 -1.45 18.85 -17.14
CA PRO A 5 -1.67 18.44 -15.77
C PRO A 5 -2.98 17.65 -15.69
N THR A 6 -2.90 16.37 -15.34
CA THR A 6 -4.07 15.55 -15.03
C THR A 6 -4.67 16.03 -13.71
N VAL A 7 -5.84 16.66 -13.77
CA VAL A 7 -6.61 17.03 -12.57
C VAL A 7 -7.12 15.72 -11.94
N HIS A 8 -6.54 15.31 -10.82
CA HIS A 8 -7.00 14.13 -10.07
C HIS A 8 -8.32 14.47 -9.38
N ARG A 9 -9.44 14.27 -10.09
CA ARG A 9 -10.76 14.20 -9.45
C ARG A 9 -10.66 13.12 -8.39
N ALA A 10 -11.09 13.39 -7.15
CA ALA A 10 -11.06 12.41 -6.06
C ALA A 10 -11.66 11.09 -6.55
N THR A 11 -10.79 10.14 -6.86
CA THR A 11 -11.14 8.83 -7.41
C THR A 11 -11.77 8.05 -6.26
N ALA A 12 -12.88 7.35 -6.55
CA ALA A 12 -13.45 6.46 -5.54
C ALA A 12 -12.38 5.44 -5.15
N VAL A 13 -12.20 5.20 -3.86
CA VAL A 13 -11.23 4.20 -3.37
C VAL A 13 -11.82 2.82 -3.63
N ALA A 14 -11.11 1.99 -4.40
CA ALA A 14 -11.51 0.61 -4.68
C ALA A 14 -11.16 -0.33 -3.52
N ALA A 15 -10.03 -0.10 -2.85
CA ALA A 15 -9.61 -0.83 -1.66
C ALA A 15 -8.84 0.08 -0.71
N ARG A 16 -9.05 -0.12 0.60
CA ARG A 16 -8.38 0.63 1.68
C ARG A 16 -7.91 -0.32 2.76
N ALA A 17 -6.74 -0.05 3.31
CA ALA A 17 -6.28 -0.60 4.57
C ALA A 17 -5.91 0.56 5.51
N THR A 18 -6.22 0.43 6.80
CA THR A 18 -5.93 1.45 7.82
C THR A 18 -5.24 0.79 8.99
N GLU A 19 -4.06 1.28 9.35
CA GLU A 19 -3.19 0.74 10.40
C GLU A 19 -3.04 -0.80 10.33
N LEU A 20 -2.87 -1.34 9.12
CA LEU A 20 -2.74 -2.77 8.90
C LEU A 20 -1.41 -3.28 9.43
N SER A 21 -1.46 -4.22 10.37
CA SER A 21 -0.29 -4.97 10.83
C SER A 21 -0.43 -6.45 10.49
N LYS A 22 0.69 -7.07 10.12
CA LYS A 22 0.80 -8.51 9.89
C LYS A 22 2.04 -9.02 10.59
N VAL A 23 1.82 -9.99 11.47
CA VAL A 23 2.89 -10.65 12.24
C VAL A 23 2.85 -12.14 11.93
N TYR A 24 4.03 -12.73 11.76
CA TYR A 24 4.25 -14.16 11.61
C TYR A 24 5.09 -14.70 12.76
N GLY A 25 4.90 -15.97 13.11
CA GLY A 25 5.62 -16.62 14.20
C GLY A 25 5.21 -16.12 15.59
N GLU A 26 5.97 -16.56 16.59
CA GLU A 26 5.77 -16.22 18.00
C GLU A 26 7.10 -16.25 18.76
N GLY A 27 7.12 -15.59 19.92
CA GLY A 27 8.30 -15.49 20.79
C GLY A 27 9.52 -14.93 20.05
N GLU A 28 10.66 -15.59 20.21
CA GLU A 28 11.94 -15.19 19.60
C GLU A 28 11.97 -15.28 18.07
N THR A 29 10.98 -15.94 17.46
CA THR A 29 10.90 -16.11 15.99
C THR A 29 9.85 -15.21 15.34
N GLN A 30 9.30 -14.26 16.10
CA GLN A 30 8.29 -13.34 15.61
C GLN A 30 8.87 -12.39 14.54
N VAL A 31 8.13 -12.22 13.44
CA VAL A 31 8.44 -11.26 12.37
C VAL A 31 7.26 -10.34 12.14
N VAL A 32 7.47 -9.03 12.24
CA VAL A 32 6.48 -8.02 11.84
C VAL A 32 6.68 -7.73 10.36
N ALA A 33 5.86 -8.34 9.52
CA ALA A 33 5.93 -8.20 8.06
C ALA A 33 5.31 -6.87 7.60
N LEU A 34 4.19 -6.48 8.22
CA LEU A 34 3.59 -5.15 8.05
C LEU A 34 3.42 -4.50 9.42
N ASP A 35 3.87 -3.26 9.57
CA ASP A 35 3.67 -2.45 10.78
C ASP A 35 2.81 -1.23 10.48
N ARG A 36 1.53 -1.28 10.89
CA ARG A 36 0.58 -0.17 10.85
C ARG A 36 0.51 0.56 9.50
N VAL A 37 0.43 -0.22 8.42
CA VAL A 37 0.37 0.31 7.06
C VAL A 37 -1.02 0.90 6.77
N THR A 38 -1.07 2.15 6.35
CA THR A 38 -2.28 2.81 5.83
C THR A 38 -2.11 3.10 4.35
N VAL A 39 -3.02 2.59 3.52
CA VAL A 39 -2.95 2.71 2.05
C VAL A 39 -4.34 2.71 1.40
N ASP A 40 -4.47 3.51 0.35
CA ASP A 40 -5.64 3.55 -0.54
C ASP A 40 -5.24 3.14 -1.95
N PHE A 41 -6.06 2.29 -2.57
CA PHE A 41 -5.97 1.93 -3.99
C PHE A 41 -7.13 2.58 -4.74
N PRO A 42 -6.85 3.60 -5.59
CA PRO A 42 -7.86 4.27 -6.40
C PRO A 42 -8.57 3.33 -7.40
N GLN A 43 -9.86 3.55 -7.63
CA GLN A 43 -10.61 2.86 -8.68
C GLN A 43 -10.10 3.28 -10.06
N GLY A 44 -9.88 2.28 -10.92
CA GLY A 44 -9.47 2.51 -12.31
C GLY A 44 -7.99 2.85 -12.49
N GLU A 45 -7.20 2.75 -11.42
CA GLU A 45 -5.76 2.96 -11.46
C GLU A 45 -5.00 1.64 -11.40
N PHE A 46 -3.92 1.55 -12.19
CA PHE A 46 -2.98 0.44 -12.13
C PHE A 46 -1.84 0.82 -11.17
N THR A 47 -1.80 0.19 -10.00
CA THR A 47 -0.81 0.46 -8.96
C THR A 47 0.26 -0.62 -8.93
N ALA A 48 1.54 -0.22 -8.93
CA ALA A 48 2.66 -1.10 -8.70
C ALA A 48 3.27 -0.84 -7.31
N ILE A 49 3.52 -1.91 -6.54
CA ILE A 49 4.22 -1.85 -5.25
C ILE A 49 5.61 -2.47 -5.45
N MET A 50 6.65 -1.77 -5.00
CA MET A 50 8.04 -2.18 -5.17
C MET A 50 8.81 -2.09 -3.85
N GLY A 51 9.79 -2.97 -3.65
CA GLY A 51 10.68 -2.96 -2.49
C GLY A 51 11.70 -4.11 -2.54
N PRO A 52 12.75 -4.09 -1.71
CA PRO A 52 13.67 -5.23 -1.58
C PRO A 52 12.93 -6.48 -1.05
N SER A 53 13.54 -7.65 -1.25
CA SER A 53 13.01 -8.92 -0.74
C SER A 53 12.76 -8.84 0.77
N GLY A 54 11.55 -9.20 1.21
CA GLY A 54 11.15 -9.19 2.63
C GLY A 54 10.64 -7.85 3.19
N SER A 55 10.35 -6.84 2.36
CA SER A 55 9.87 -5.52 2.82
C SER A 55 8.41 -5.46 3.25
N GLY A 56 7.66 -6.56 3.12
CA GLY A 56 6.24 -6.64 3.42
C GLY A 56 5.79 -8.05 3.68
#